data_AF-A0A9E5FZJ7-F1
#
_entry.id   AF-A0A9E5FZJ7-F1
#
_cell.length_a   1.000
_cell.length_b   1.000
_cell.length_c   1.000
_cell.angle_alpha   90.00
_cell.angle_beta   90.00
_cell.angle_gamma   90.00
#
_symmetry.space_group_name_H-M   'P 1'
#
loop_
_entity.id
_entity.type
_entity.pdbx_description
1 polymer ?
#
loop_
_entity_poly.entity_id
_entity_poly.type
_entity_poly.pdbx_seq_one_letter_code
_entity_poly.pdbx_strand_id
1 'polypeptide(L)'
;MSAAIRQALVVAMGATLLLSGCGESASQPAQSPAPALPLDAATVAALDRGVGEMGMFEFTAAEATFAAVLKTHPALYEARLDHAIAVLNQTGDGTQTRAIELLDGILKDHPGDIHAEYCQGLGYLFLGDPGRALPRFQRVAAQQGVDPYAQFYVAQCSELQGDLEAARGFYTRAAELDPYLRSALLGLQRVQGRLGDDAASAAALEGFQRLADNPRSHLAEFKYTRMGSIGEAVLPESPPRAVLRQPGPIVAALDAMPIDGLPPAPGIVVALVPAADINGDGTLDFVAQVDYVEESRVERRFVRSGANGRWTMDASTADALRRGRHMWGDL
;
A
#
# COMPACT_ATOMS: atom_id res chain seq x y z
N MET A 1 14.88 -62.86 -50.98
CA MET A 1 16.32 -62.71 -50.65
C MET A 1 16.67 -61.23 -50.78
N SER A 2 17.11 -60.63 -49.66
CA SER A 2 17.68 -59.27 -49.43
C SER A 2 16.87 -58.06 -49.95
N ALA A 3 16.16 -57.26 -49.14
CA ALA A 3 16.62 -56.27 -48.13
C ALA A 3 17.47 -55.13 -48.76
N ALA A 4 17.33 -53.83 -48.48
CA ALA A 4 16.43 -53.03 -47.64
C ALA A 4 16.82 -51.53 -47.79
N ILE A 5 15.82 -50.62 -47.76
CA ILE A 5 15.78 -49.37 -46.95
C ILE A 5 16.54 -48.07 -47.39
N ARG A 6 15.70 -47.08 -47.79
CA ARG A 6 15.55 -45.64 -47.38
C ARG A 6 16.64 -44.59 -47.69
N GLN A 7 16.32 -43.62 -48.55
CA GLN A 7 15.88 -42.20 -48.31
C GLN A 7 17.08 -41.22 -48.39
N ALA A 8 17.22 -40.38 -49.45
CA ALA A 8 16.54 -39.10 -49.75
C ALA A 8 16.86 -38.02 -48.68
N LEU A 9 17.32 -36.78 -48.94
CA LEU A 9 16.98 -35.75 -49.93
C LEU A 9 18.21 -34.81 -50.13
N VAL A 10 18.57 -34.44 -51.37
CA VAL A 10 18.29 -33.17 -52.07
C VAL A 10 19.11 -31.95 -51.61
N VAL A 11 19.97 -31.55 -52.54
CA VAL A 11 20.79 -30.33 -52.65
C VAL A 11 19.93 -29.13 -53.05
N ALA A 12 20.20 -27.93 -52.52
CA ALA A 12 20.41 -26.70 -53.33
C ALA A 12 20.66 -25.44 -52.49
N MET A 13 21.71 -24.70 -52.86
CA MET A 13 21.99 -23.30 -52.53
C MET A 13 20.93 -22.35 -53.11
N GLY A 14 20.71 -21.19 -52.47
CA GLY A 14 19.97 -20.10 -53.12
C GLY A 14 19.81 -18.82 -52.28
N ALA A 15 20.63 -17.83 -52.63
CA ALA A 15 20.34 -16.39 -52.73
C ALA A 15 19.68 -15.60 -51.58
N THR A 16 20.47 -14.66 -51.06
CA THR A 16 20.07 -13.39 -50.44
C THR A 16 19.02 -12.62 -51.25
N LEU A 17 17.93 -12.23 -50.57
CA LEU A 17 16.97 -11.21 -51.00
C LEU A 17 16.66 -10.30 -49.81
N LEU A 18 16.92 -9.01 -49.99
CA LEU A 18 16.58 -7.92 -49.09
C LEU A 18 15.06 -7.77 -49.01
N LEU A 19 14.50 -7.85 -47.80
CA LEU A 19 13.18 -7.32 -47.49
C LEU A 19 13.29 -6.47 -46.22
N SER A 20 13.05 -5.18 -46.43
CA SER A 20 12.73 -4.12 -45.49
C SER A 20 11.79 -4.57 -44.37
N GLY A 21 12.32 -4.58 -43.14
CA GLY A 21 11.52 -4.72 -41.92
C GLY A 21 10.90 -3.37 -41.54
N CYS A 22 9.58 -3.32 -41.60
CA CYS A 22 8.76 -2.24 -41.05
C CYS A 22 8.80 -2.27 -39.51
N GLY A 23 8.69 -1.08 -38.93
CA GLY A 23 8.93 -0.79 -37.53
C GLY A 23 8.04 -1.53 -36.54
N GLU A 24 8.69 -2.13 -35.55
CA GLU A 24 8.12 -2.35 -34.23
C GLU A 24 8.15 -1.00 -33.50
N SER A 25 6.99 -0.36 -33.39
CA SER A 25 6.74 0.63 -32.35
C SER A 25 6.77 -0.10 -31.01
N ALA A 26 7.97 -0.33 -30.49
CA ALA A 26 8.18 -0.69 -29.10
C ALA A 26 7.68 0.48 -28.26
N SER A 27 6.48 0.34 -27.69
CA SER A 27 5.99 1.18 -26.61
C SER A 27 7.06 1.18 -25.52
N GLN A 28 7.75 2.30 -25.37
CA GLN A 28 8.64 2.52 -24.23
C GLN A 28 7.83 2.29 -22.95
N PRO A 29 8.33 1.52 -21.97
CA PRO A 29 7.72 1.54 -20.65
C PRO A 29 7.71 3.00 -20.18
N ALA A 30 6.55 3.45 -19.70
CA ALA A 30 6.41 4.78 -19.13
C ALA A 30 7.51 4.95 -18.09
N GLN A 31 8.48 5.82 -18.39
CA GLN A 31 9.54 6.15 -17.46
C GLN A 31 8.88 6.90 -16.31
N SER A 32 8.91 6.30 -15.12
CA SER A 32 8.72 7.04 -13.87
C SER A 32 9.59 8.29 -13.93
N PRO A 33 9.07 9.49 -13.59
CA PRO A 33 9.87 10.70 -13.61
C PRO A 33 11.13 10.45 -12.77
N ALA A 34 12.29 10.68 -13.39
CA ALA A 34 13.59 10.46 -12.75
C ALA A 34 13.63 11.19 -11.40
N PRO A 35 14.18 10.57 -10.33
CA PRO A 35 14.19 11.19 -9.01
C PRO A 35 14.86 12.56 -9.09
N ALA A 36 14.15 13.58 -8.62
CA ALA A 36 14.76 14.86 -8.33
C ALA A 36 15.89 14.59 -7.34
N LEU A 37 17.12 14.94 -7.79
CA LEU A 37 18.41 15.03 -7.08
C LEU A 37 18.35 14.75 -5.56
N PRO A 38 19.31 14.01 -4.98
CA PRO A 38 19.17 13.48 -3.63
C PRO A 38 18.66 14.57 -2.68
N LEU A 39 17.41 14.39 -2.25
CA LEU A 39 16.73 15.32 -1.35
C LEU A 39 17.59 15.48 -0.10
N ASP A 40 17.61 16.69 0.46
CA ASP A 40 18.31 16.89 1.72
C ASP A 40 17.66 16.06 2.84
N ALA A 41 18.44 15.68 3.84
CA ALA A 41 17.98 14.81 4.92
C ALA A 41 16.79 15.40 5.71
N ALA A 42 16.66 16.73 5.77
CA ALA A 42 15.53 17.35 6.46
C ALA A 42 14.24 17.24 5.63
N THR A 43 14.33 17.35 4.31
CA THR A 43 13.20 17.11 3.40
C THR A 43 12.75 15.65 3.46
N VAL A 44 13.69 14.69 3.42
CA VAL A 44 13.37 13.26 3.59
C VAL A 44 12.69 13.00 4.93
N ALA A 45 13.26 13.49 6.03
CA ALA A 45 12.67 13.33 7.36
C ALA A 45 11.27 13.96 7.49
N ALA A 46 11.00 15.05 6.76
CA ALA A 46 9.68 15.66 6.73
C ALA A 46 8.67 14.82 5.94
N LEU A 47 9.06 14.21 4.82
CA LEU A 47 8.23 13.26 4.08
C LEU A 47 7.93 12.03 4.92
N ASP A 48 8.97 11.41 5.51
CA ASP A 48 8.83 10.25 6.39
C ASP A 48 7.87 10.54 7.55
N ARG A 49 7.98 11.74 8.14
CA ARG A 49 7.06 12.21 9.18
C ARG A 49 5.63 12.32 8.65
N GLY A 50 5.42 12.95 7.50
CA GLY A 50 4.08 13.11 6.91
C GLY A 50 3.43 11.75 6.62
N VAL A 51 4.19 10.80 6.06
CA VAL A 51 3.72 9.42 5.82
C VAL A 51 3.45 8.69 7.14
N GLY A 52 4.26 8.92 8.17
CA GLY A 52 4.00 8.43 9.53
C GLY A 52 2.68 8.99 10.11
N GLU A 53 2.43 10.29 9.95
CA GLU A 53 1.18 10.95 10.35
C GLU A 53 -0.03 10.36 9.60
N MET A 54 0.12 10.03 8.31
CA MET A 54 -0.91 9.30 7.54
C MET A 54 -1.21 7.93 8.15
N GLY A 55 -0.18 7.14 8.49
CA GLY A 55 -0.32 5.83 9.14
C GLY A 55 -0.99 5.91 10.51
N MET A 56 -0.83 7.03 11.22
CA MET A 56 -1.50 7.31 12.49
C MET A 56 -2.92 7.88 12.33
N PHE A 57 -3.42 8.01 11.09
CA PHE A 57 -4.70 8.64 10.75
C PHE A 57 -4.79 10.13 11.13
N GLU A 58 -3.65 10.79 11.34
CA GLU A 58 -3.55 12.21 11.68
C GLU A 58 -3.50 13.08 10.41
N PHE A 59 -4.53 12.96 9.57
CA PHE A 59 -4.55 13.51 8.20
C PHE A 59 -4.40 15.04 8.13
N THR A 60 -4.89 15.78 9.12
CA THR A 60 -4.70 17.23 9.20
C THR A 60 -3.24 17.60 9.50
N ALA A 61 -2.56 16.81 10.34
CA ALA A 61 -1.14 17.01 10.61
C ALA A 61 -0.30 16.67 9.37
N ALA A 62 -0.61 15.53 8.73
CA ALA A 62 0.05 15.11 7.49
C ALA A 62 -0.08 16.17 6.38
N GLU A 63 -1.28 16.71 6.16
CA GLU A 63 -1.51 17.83 5.23
C GLU A 63 -0.57 19.01 5.55
N ALA A 64 -0.52 19.44 6.81
CA ALA A 64 0.32 20.57 7.21
C ALA A 64 1.81 20.30 6.99
N THR A 65 2.26 19.07 7.24
CA THR A 65 3.63 18.61 7.03
C THR A 65 3.99 18.64 5.55
N PHE A 66 3.19 18.02 4.67
CA PHE A 66 3.44 18.03 3.23
C PHE A 66 3.34 19.43 2.63
N ALA A 67 2.37 20.24 3.06
CA ALA A 67 2.26 21.63 2.64
C ALA A 67 3.49 22.47 3.04
N ALA A 68 4.16 22.16 4.14
CA ALA A 68 5.41 22.81 4.52
C ALA A 68 6.56 22.44 3.57
N VAL A 69 6.67 21.17 3.18
CA VAL A 69 7.66 20.72 2.18
C VAL A 69 7.43 21.40 0.84
N LEU A 70 6.17 21.53 0.41
CA LEU A 70 5.81 22.17 -0.87
C LEU A 70 6.14 23.68 -0.93
N LYS A 71 6.36 24.36 0.20
CA LYS A 71 6.82 25.77 0.19
C LYS A 71 8.23 25.91 -0.37
N THR A 72 9.09 24.92 -0.16
CA THR A 72 10.48 24.93 -0.64
C THR A 72 10.65 24.06 -1.89
N HIS A 73 9.85 23.00 -2.03
CA HIS A 73 9.87 22.07 -3.16
C HIS A 73 8.49 21.95 -3.83
N PRO A 74 7.97 23.01 -4.48
CA PRO A 74 6.60 23.05 -4.98
C PRO A 74 6.27 22.03 -6.07
N ALA A 75 7.28 21.49 -6.75
CA ALA A 75 7.13 20.48 -7.80
C ALA A 75 7.46 19.05 -7.33
N LEU A 76 7.80 18.84 -6.05
CA LEU A 76 8.14 17.51 -5.53
C LEU A 76 6.92 16.60 -5.57
N TYR A 77 7.00 15.54 -6.37
CA TYR A 77 5.88 14.68 -6.70
C TYR A 77 5.27 14.03 -5.46
N GLU A 78 6.10 13.40 -4.63
CA GLU A 78 5.70 12.67 -3.43
C GLU A 78 4.95 13.61 -2.47
N ALA A 79 5.50 14.80 -2.20
CA ALA A 79 4.85 15.79 -1.36
C ALA A 79 3.50 16.28 -1.95
N ARG A 80 3.38 16.43 -3.28
CA ARG A 80 2.12 16.85 -3.92
C ARG A 80 1.07 15.76 -3.84
N LEU A 81 1.45 14.53 -4.16
CA LEU A 81 0.56 13.38 -4.13
C LEU A 81 0.09 13.11 -2.71
N ASP A 82 1.01 13.00 -1.76
CA ASP A 82 0.68 12.68 -0.37
C ASP A 82 -0.11 13.79 0.32
N HIS A 83 0.13 15.07 -0.05
CA HIS A 83 -0.75 16.17 0.35
C HIS A 83 -2.18 15.91 -0.14
N ALA A 84 -2.37 15.59 -1.42
CA ALA A 84 -3.70 15.30 -1.96
C ALA A 84 -4.37 14.09 -1.28
N ILE A 85 -3.62 13.02 -1.00
CA ILE A 85 -4.10 11.83 -0.28
C ILE A 85 -4.47 12.18 1.16
N ALA A 86 -3.68 13.00 1.86
CA ALA A 86 -4.00 13.48 3.19
C ALA A 86 -5.33 14.26 3.20
N VAL A 87 -5.53 15.15 2.23
CA VAL A 87 -6.80 15.88 2.06
C VAL A 87 -7.96 14.93 1.76
N LEU A 88 -7.77 13.95 0.89
CA LEU A 88 -8.80 13.00 0.47
C LEU A 88 -9.36 12.20 1.66
N ASN A 89 -8.53 11.90 2.67
CA ASN A 89 -8.90 11.11 3.83
C ASN A 89 -9.48 11.92 5.01
N GLN A 90 -9.61 13.25 4.87
CA GLN A 90 -10.25 14.09 5.87
C GLN A 90 -11.80 14.07 5.76
N THR A 91 -12.47 14.44 6.85
CA THR A 91 -13.95 14.40 6.98
C THR A 91 -14.62 15.78 6.98
N GLY A 92 -13.90 16.83 6.55
CA GLY A 92 -14.45 18.19 6.48
C GLY A 92 -15.26 18.45 5.20
N ASP A 93 -16.18 19.42 5.27
CA ASP A 93 -16.95 19.87 4.12
C ASP A 93 -16.04 20.33 2.97
N GLY A 94 -16.26 19.80 1.77
CA GLY A 94 -15.51 20.16 0.56
C GLY A 94 -14.09 19.59 0.45
N THR A 95 -13.66 18.75 1.40
CA THR A 95 -12.32 18.12 1.37
C THR A 95 -12.10 17.28 0.11
N GLN A 96 -13.10 16.50 -0.33
CA GLN A 96 -12.97 15.68 -1.54
C GLN A 96 -12.82 16.54 -2.81
N THR A 97 -13.54 17.65 -2.91
CA THR A 97 -13.38 18.59 -4.02
C THR A 97 -11.97 19.17 -4.04
N ARG A 98 -11.45 19.58 -2.88
CA ARG A 98 -10.08 20.10 -2.76
C ARG A 98 -9.04 19.04 -3.12
N ALA A 99 -9.22 17.78 -2.69
CA ALA A 99 -8.35 16.68 -3.08
C ALA A 99 -8.34 16.50 -4.61
N ILE A 100 -9.53 16.49 -5.24
CA ILE A 100 -9.66 16.39 -6.70
C ILE A 100 -8.92 17.53 -7.41
N GLU A 101 -9.02 18.77 -6.93
CA GLU A 101 -8.31 19.92 -7.51
C GLU A 101 -6.78 19.78 -7.39
N LEU A 102 -6.27 19.27 -6.26
CA LEU A 102 -4.84 18.99 -6.09
C LEU A 102 -4.36 17.91 -7.07
N LEU A 103 -5.15 16.84 -7.24
CA LEU A 103 -4.86 15.73 -8.16
C LEU A 103 -4.95 16.16 -9.63
N ASP A 104 -5.90 17.04 -9.98
CA ASP A 104 -5.97 17.64 -11.31
C ASP A 104 -4.67 18.39 -11.66
N GLY A 105 -4.07 19.07 -10.68
CA GLY A 105 -2.75 19.68 -10.82
C GLY A 105 -1.66 18.66 -11.17
N ILE A 106 -1.63 17.50 -10.51
CA ILE A 106 -0.65 16.44 -10.78
C ILE A 106 -0.86 15.88 -12.18
N LEU A 107 -2.10 15.56 -12.56
CA LEU A 107 -2.42 15.01 -13.88
C LEU A 107 -2.19 15.98 -15.04
N LYS A 108 -2.17 17.28 -14.76
CA LYS A 108 -1.80 18.30 -15.75
C LYS A 108 -0.31 18.22 -16.12
N ASP A 109 0.53 17.91 -15.14
CA ASP A 109 1.98 17.80 -15.30
C ASP A 109 2.40 16.38 -15.70
N HIS A 110 1.67 15.37 -15.20
CA HIS A 110 1.89 13.93 -15.42
C HIS A 110 0.60 13.24 -15.88
N PRO A 111 0.19 13.41 -17.16
CA PRO A 111 -1.00 12.75 -17.68
C PRO A 111 -0.90 11.22 -17.57
N GLY A 112 -1.92 10.60 -16.98
CA GLY A 112 -1.97 9.15 -16.80
C GLY A 112 -1.24 8.62 -15.57
N ASP A 113 -0.78 9.51 -14.67
CA ASP A 113 -0.24 9.13 -13.37
C ASP A 113 -1.21 8.21 -12.61
N ILE A 114 -0.76 7.00 -12.29
CA ILE A 114 -1.61 5.93 -11.77
C ILE A 114 -2.20 6.31 -10.40
N HIS A 115 -1.40 6.88 -9.51
CA HIS A 115 -1.84 7.26 -8.17
C HIS A 115 -2.87 8.39 -8.24
N ALA A 116 -2.60 9.42 -9.04
CA ALA A 116 -3.51 10.55 -9.17
C ALA A 116 -4.83 10.18 -9.84
N GLU A 117 -4.81 9.36 -10.91
CA GLU A 117 -6.03 8.82 -11.52
C GLU A 117 -6.84 8.01 -10.50
N TYR A 118 -6.18 7.15 -9.73
CA TYR A 118 -6.82 6.30 -8.73
C TYR A 118 -7.46 7.10 -7.60
N CYS A 119 -6.70 7.99 -6.95
CA CYS A 119 -7.18 8.84 -5.87
C CYS A 119 -8.29 9.80 -6.34
N GLN A 120 -8.24 10.28 -7.58
CA GLN A 120 -9.29 11.13 -8.12
C GLN A 120 -10.57 10.32 -8.39
N GLY A 121 -10.43 9.08 -8.86
CA GLY A 121 -11.52 8.12 -8.97
C GLY A 121 -12.21 7.88 -7.62
N LEU A 122 -11.43 7.67 -6.55
CA LEU A 122 -11.95 7.53 -5.19
C LEU A 122 -12.69 8.79 -4.74
N GLY A 123 -12.14 9.98 -4.98
CA GLY A 123 -12.79 11.26 -4.66
C GLY A 123 -14.14 11.43 -5.36
N TYR A 124 -14.22 11.13 -6.67
CA TYR A 124 -15.49 11.18 -7.39
C TYR A 124 -16.50 10.17 -6.88
N LEU A 125 -16.06 8.95 -6.58
CA LEU A 125 -16.94 7.90 -6.10
C LEU A 125 -17.49 8.20 -4.69
N PHE A 126 -16.66 8.78 -3.81
CA PHE A 126 -17.09 9.28 -2.51
C PHE A 126 -18.17 10.36 -2.64
N LEU A 127 -18.04 11.24 -3.63
CA LEU A 127 -19.05 12.27 -3.96
C LEU A 127 -20.28 11.71 -4.68
N GLY A 128 -20.40 10.38 -4.86
CA GLY A 128 -21.53 9.74 -5.52
C GLY A 128 -21.55 9.92 -7.04
N ASP A 129 -20.40 10.18 -7.66
CA ASP A 129 -20.26 10.40 -9.10
C ASP A 129 -19.49 9.25 -9.79
N PRO A 130 -20.13 8.09 -9.97
CA PRO A 130 -19.51 6.97 -10.67
C PRO A 130 -19.25 7.30 -12.16
N GLY A 131 -19.93 8.30 -12.73
CA GLY A 131 -19.76 8.78 -14.10
C GLY A 131 -18.35 9.31 -14.35
N ARG A 132 -17.86 10.17 -13.44
CA ARG A 132 -16.49 10.68 -13.49
C ARG A 132 -15.47 9.69 -12.91
N ALA A 133 -15.85 8.84 -11.96
CA ALA A 133 -14.93 7.87 -11.36
C ALA A 133 -14.54 6.73 -12.32
N LEU A 134 -15.50 6.16 -13.06
CA LEU A 134 -15.28 5.00 -13.94
C LEU A 134 -14.10 5.18 -14.92
N PRO A 135 -14.02 6.25 -15.74
CA PRO A 135 -12.93 6.39 -16.70
C PRO A 135 -11.56 6.56 -16.02
N ARG A 136 -11.51 7.05 -14.77
CA ARG A 136 -10.27 7.16 -13.98
C ARG A 136 -9.77 5.76 -13.62
N PHE A 137 -10.64 4.95 -13.00
CA PHE A 137 -10.30 3.58 -12.63
C PHE A 137 -10.02 2.67 -13.83
N GLN A 138 -10.69 2.88 -14.97
CA GLN A 138 -10.39 2.13 -16.20
C GLN A 138 -8.97 2.39 -16.71
N ARG A 139 -8.48 3.63 -16.63
CA ARG A 139 -7.08 3.94 -16.98
C ARG A 139 -6.10 3.29 -16.02
N VAL A 140 -6.42 3.24 -14.73
CA VAL A 140 -5.60 2.52 -13.74
C VAL A 140 -5.60 1.02 -14.04
N ALA A 141 -6.77 0.40 -14.22
CA ALA A 141 -6.90 -1.02 -14.50
C ALA A 141 -6.23 -1.44 -15.83
N ALA A 142 -6.16 -0.55 -16.82
CA ALA A 142 -5.44 -0.79 -18.07
C ALA A 142 -3.91 -0.86 -17.88
N GLN A 143 -3.36 -0.08 -16.94
CA GLN A 143 -1.93 -0.07 -16.63
C GLN A 143 -1.58 -1.12 -15.56
N GLN A 144 -2.48 -1.34 -14.61
CA GLN A 144 -2.34 -2.22 -13.45
C GLN A 144 -3.40 -3.33 -13.49
N GLY A 145 -3.40 -4.13 -14.57
CA GLY A 145 -4.39 -5.18 -14.79
C GLY A 145 -4.38 -6.32 -13.77
N VAL A 146 -3.38 -6.36 -12.88
CA VAL A 146 -3.23 -7.33 -11.79
C VAL A 146 -3.61 -6.77 -10.42
N ASP A 147 -3.94 -5.48 -10.31
CA ASP A 147 -4.37 -4.89 -9.05
C ASP A 147 -5.84 -5.22 -8.75
N PRO A 148 -6.16 -5.94 -7.66
CA PRO A 148 -7.53 -6.37 -7.36
C PRO A 148 -8.46 -5.20 -7.05
N TYR A 149 -7.95 -4.11 -6.46
CA TYR A 149 -8.75 -2.95 -6.08
C TYR A 149 -9.15 -2.10 -7.29
N ALA A 150 -8.26 -1.91 -8.26
CA ALA A 150 -8.56 -1.25 -9.52
C ALA A 150 -9.70 -1.97 -10.25
N GLN A 151 -9.66 -3.31 -10.32
CA GLN A 151 -10.77 -4.09 -10.89
C GLN A 151 -12.05 -3.93 -10.07
N PHE A 152 -11.95 -3.99 -8.74
CA PHE A 152 -13.08 -3.80 -7.83
C PHE A 152 -13.76 -2.44 -8.03
N TYR A 153 -13.02 -1.34 -8.13
CA TYR A 153 -13.60 0.00 -8.28
C TYR A 153 -14.16 0.26 -9.68
N VAL A 154 -13.60 -0.35 -10.73
CA VAL A 154 -14.26 -0.39 -12.05
C VAL A 154 -15.61 -1.11 -11.92
N ALA A 155 -15.63 -2.29 -11.29
CA ALA A 155 -16.85 -3.06 -11.08
C ALA A 155 -17.92 -2.28 -10.31
N GLN A 156 -17.53 -1.62 -9.21
CA GLN A 156 -18.42 -0.82 -8.38
C GLN A 156 -19.00 0.36 -9.16
N CYS A 157 -18.18 1.06 -9.94
CA CYS A 157 -18.68 2.14 -10.79
C CYS A 157 -19.64 1.63 -11.87
N SER A 158 -19.33 0.50 -12.52
CA SER A 158 -20.22 -0.15 -13.50
C SER A 158 -21.55 -0.58 -12.86
N GLU A 159 -21.52 -1.17 -11.65
CA GLU A 159 -22.72 -1.58 -10.90
C GLU A 159 -23.65 -0.39 -10.61
N LEU A 160 -23.07 0.74 -10.20
CA LEU A 160 -23.77 1.98 -9.90
C LEU A 160 -24.34 2.67 -11.15
N GLN A 161 -23.68 2.53 -12.29
CA GLN A 161 -24.19 3.00 -13.58
C GLN A 161 -25.21 2.04 -14.22
N GLY A 162 -25.38 0.84 -13.65
CA GLY A 162 -26.35 -0.15 -14.14
C GLY A 162 -25.82 -1.11 -15.21
N ASP A 163 -24.54 -1.03 -15.57
CA ASP A 163 -23.88 -2.02 -16.44
C ASP A 163 -23.51 -3.25 -15.62
N LEU A 164 -24.52 -4.07 -15.34
CA LEU A 164 -24.42 -5.25 -14.49
C LEU A 164 -23.52 -6.34 -15.08
N GLU A 165 -23.50 -6.48 -16.40
CA GLU A 165 -22.68 -7.48 -17.07
C GLU A 165 -21.18 -7.14 -16.97
N ALA A 166 -20.83 -5.86 -17.21
CA ALA A 166 -19.47 -5.40 -16.96
C ALA A 166 -19.09 -5.51 -15.48
N ALA A 167 -19.97 -5.08 -14.57
CA ALA A 167 -19.74 -5.19 -13.13
C ALA A 167 -19.46 -6.63 -12.69
N ARG A 168 -20.22 -7.60 -13.21
CA ARG A 168 -20.00 -9.02 -12.94
C ARG A 168 -18.59 -9.44 -13.35
N GLY A 169 -18.18 -9.12 -14.58
CA GLY A 169 -16.85 -9.47 -15.09
C GLY A 169 -15.71 -8.90 -14.24
N PHE A 170 -15.79 -7.61 -13.90
CA PHE A 170 -14.76 -6.95 -13.11
C PHE A 170 -14.73 -7.41 -11.64
N TYR A 171 -15.89 -7.64 -11.00
CA TYR A 171 -15.90 -8.22 -9.65
C TYR A 171 -15.36 -9.66 -9.64
N THR A 172 -15.67 -10.47 -10.66
CA THR A 172 -15.08 -11.81 -10.80
C THR A 172 -13.56 -11.70 -10.89
N ARG A 173 -13.06 -10.79 -11.73
CA ARG A 173 -11.62 -10.58 -11.86
C ARG A 173 -10.95 -10.13 -10.56
N ALA A 174 -11.58 -9.22 -9.83
CA ALA A 174 -11.08 -8.78 -8.51
C ALA A 174 -10.99 -9.95 -7.51
N ALA A 175 -12.02 -10.81 -7.47
CA ALA A 175 -12.05 -11.98 -6.58
C ALA A 175 -11.04 -13.08 -6.98
N GLU A 176 -10.69 -13.19 -8.26
CA GLU A 176 -9.61 -14.07 -8.73
C GLU A 176 -8.22 -13.56 -8.37
N LEU A 177 -8.00 -12.25 -8.49
CA LEU A 177 -6.74 -11.59 -8.16
C LEU A 177 -6.47 -11.59 -6.66
N ASP A 178 -7.51 -11.32 -5.86
CA ASP A 178 -7.46 -11.43 -4.41
C ASP A 178 -8.69 -12.17 -3.85
N PRO A 179 -8.54 -13.48 -3.58
CA PRO A 179 -9.59 -14.29 -2.97
C PRO A 179 -10.01 -13.85 -1.56
N TYR A 180 -9.26 -12.96 -0.91
CA TYR A 180 -9.55 -12.45 0.43
C TYR A 180 -10.17 -11.05 0.43
N LEU A 181 -10.23 -10.39 -0.73
CA LEU A 181 -10.99 -9.15 -0.94
C LEU A 181 -12.48 -9.46 -0.99
N ARG A 182 -13.07 -9.75 0.17
CA ARG A 182 -14.46 -10.25 0.24
C ARG A 182 -15.49 -9.22 -0.24
N SER A 183 -15.15 -7.92 -0.33
CA SER A 183 -16.01 -6.92 -0.98
C SER A 183 -16.35 -7.28 -2.43
N ALA A 184 -15.45 -7.94 -3.17
CA ALA A 184 -15.73 -8.41 -4.52
C ALA A 184 -16.83 -9.49 -4.55
N LEU A 185 -16.84 -10.42 -3.58
CA LEU A 185 -17.89 -11.42 -3.44
C LEU A 185 -19.24 -10.79 -3.10
N LEU A 186 -19.24 -9.76 -2.24
CA LEU A 186 -20.47 -9.02 -1.94
C LEU A 186 -20.99 -8.25 -3.17
N GLY A 187 -20.08 -7.72 -4.00
CA GLY A 187 -20.41 -7.14 -5.30
C GLY A 187 -21.03 -8.16 -6.26
N LEU A 188 -20.41 -9.34 -6.41
CA LEU A 188 -20.94 -10.44 -7.21
C LEU A 188 -22.33 -10.86 -6.76
N GLN A 189 -22.53 -11.03 -5.45
CA GLN A 189 -23.83 -11.37 -4.87
C GLN A 189 -24.91 -10.39 -5.32
N ARG A 190 -24.69 -9.07 -5.16
CA ARG A 190 -25.67 -8.05 -5.55
C ARG A 190 -25.92 -8.04 -7.06
N VAL A 191 -24.86 -8.09 -7.86
CA VAL A 191 -24.94 -8.03 -9.33
C VAL A 191 -25.65 -9.26 -9.89
N GLN A 192 -25.31 -10.47 -9.42
CA GLN A 192 -25.92 -11.72 -9.88
C GLN A 192 -27.41 -11.80 -9.50
N GLY A 193 -27.78 -11.36 -8.29
CA GLY A 193 -29.20 -11.25 -7.91
C GLY A 193 -29.97 -10.29 -8.82
N ARG A 194 -29.38 -9.14 -9.20
CA ARG A 194 -30.00 -8.18 -10.14
C ARG A 194 -30.08 -8.72 -11.58
N LEU A 195 -29.19 -9.64 -11.95
CA LEU A 195 -29.21 -10.35 -13.24
C LEU A 195 -30.16 -11.58 -13.24
N GLY A 196 -30.72 -11.96 -12.09
CA GLY A 196 -31.62 -13.10 -11.95
C GLY A 196 -30.93 -14.46 -11.80
N ASP A 197 -29.61 -14.48 -11.55
CA ASP A 197 -28.86 -15.71 -11.25
C ASP A 197 -28.80 -15.93 -9.74
N ASP A 198 -29.90 -16.41 -9.18
CA ASP A 198 -30.05 -16.63 -7.73
C ASP A 198 -29.07 -17.66 -7.18
N ALA A 199 -28.71 -18.67 -8.00
CA ALA A 199 -27.78 -19.71 -7.60
C ALA A 199 -26.36 -19.15 -7.44
N ALA A 200 -25.89 -18.36 -8.42
CA ALA A 200 -24.60 -17.71 -8.31
C ALA A 200 -24.58 -16.67 -7.17
N SER A 201 -25.66 -15.88 -7.04
CA SER A 201 -25.82 -14.90 -5.94
C SER A 201 -25.68 -15.56 -4.57
N ALA A 202 -26.36 -16.69 -4.34
CA ALA A 202 -26.27 -17.45 -3.11
C ALA A 202 -24.84 -17.99 -2.86
N ALA A 203 -24.17 -18.49 -3.90
CA ALA A 203 -22.79 -18.97 -3.79
C ALA A 203 -21.80 -17.85 -3.44
N ALA A 204 -21.97 -16.66 -4.03
CA ALA A 204 -21.15 -15.48 -3.71
C ALA A 204 -21.38 -15.01 -2.26
N LEU A 205 -22.63 -15.04 -1.78
CA LEU A 205 -22.96 -14.73 -0.39
C LEU A 205 -22.31 -15.73 0.58
N GLU A 206 -22.38 -17.03 0.29
CA GLU A 206 -21.75 -18.07 1.10
C GLU A 206 -20.22 -17.86 1.15
N GLY A 207 -19.60 -17.53 0.01
CA GLY A 207 -18.18 -17.18 -0.05
C GLY A 207 -17.82 -15.99 0.83
N PHE A 208 -18.61 -14.92 0.78
CA PHE A 208 -18.44 -13.75 1.64
C PHE A 208 -18.52 -14.12 3.13
N GLN A 209 -19.53 -14.91 3.51
CA GLN A 209 -19.74 -15.34 4.90
C GLN A 209 -18.62 -16.25 5.41
N ARG A 210 -18.09 -17.13 4.56
CA ARG A 210 -16.97 -18.02 4.91
C ARG A 210 -15.70 -17.26 5.27
N LEU A 211 -15.52 -16.08 4.70
CA LEU A 211 -14.39 -15.19 4.97
C LEU A 211 -14.63 -14.22 6.14
N ALA A 212 -15.79 -14.28 6.82
CA ALA A 212 -16.16 -13.35 7.89
C ALA A 212 -15.08 -13.24 8.98
N ASP A 213 -14.59 -14.39 9.44
CA ASP A 213 -13.63 -14.53 10.55
C ASP A 213 -12.22 -14.91 10.08
N ASN A 214 -11.94 -14.81 8.77
CA ASN A 214 -10.62 -15.10 8.25
C ASN A 214 -9.70 -13.89 8.47
N PRO A 215 -8.55 -14.02 9.15
CA PRO A 215 -7.66 -12.87 9.42
C PRO A 215 -7.09 -12.22 8.16
N ARG A 216 -6.97 -12.98 7.05
CA ARG A 216 -6.53 -12.42 5.76
C ARG A 216 -7.63 -11.68 5.02
N SER A 217 -8.89 -11.88 5.41
CA SER A 217 -10.03 -11.25 4.76
C SER A 217 -10.05 -9.76 5.03
N HIS A 218 -10.29 -9.00 3.98
CA HIS A 218 -10.39 -7.56 4.08
C HIS A 218 -11.49 -7.02 3.16
N LEU A 219 -11.90 -5.79 3.43
CA LEU A 219 -12.93 -5.07 2.70
C LEU A 219 -12.28 -3.89 1.98
N ALA A 220 -12.76 -3.61 0.77
CA ALA A 220 -12.56 -2.31 0.14
C ALA A 220 -13.48 -1.29 0.81
N GLU A 221 -12.87 -0.25 1.40
CA GLU A 221 -13.55 0.80 2.18
C GLU A 221 -12.91 2.17 1.88
N PHE A 222 -13.68 3.25 1.98
CA PHE A 222 -13.14 4.62 1.97
C PHE A 222 -12.48 4.95 3.32
N LYS A 223 -11.46 4.18 3.66
CA LYS A 223 -10.62 4.34 4.85
C LYS A 223 -9.18 4.14 4.41
N TYR A 224 -8.29 5.03 4.84
CA TYR A 224 -6.85 4.88 4.61
C TYR A 224 -6.38 3.46 4.95
N THR A 225 -5.52 2.89 4.10
CA THR A 225 -5.06 1.47 4.03
C THR A 225 -6.08 0.41 3.57
N ARG A 226 -7.36 0.77 3.42
CA ARG A 226 -8.41 -0.12 2.88
C ARG A 226 -8.98 0.32 1.54
N MET A 227 -8.40 1.38 0.97
CA MET A 227 -8.68 1.85 -0.37
C MET A 227 -7.83 1.16 -1.44
N GLY A 228 -6.95 0.22 -1.08
CA GLY A 228 -5.96 -0.39 -1.96
C GLY A 228 -4.64 0.39 -1.96
N SER A 229 -3.54 -0.31 -2.22
CA SER A 229 -2.17 0.22 -2.06
C SER A 229 -1.84 1.40 -2.99
N ILE A 230 -2.49 1.49 -4.16
CA ILE A 230 -2.34 2.63 -5.07
C ILE A 230 -2.84 3.93 -4.42
N GLY A 231 -3.79 3.85 -3.49
CA GLY A 231 -4.33 5.00 -2.76
C GLY A 231 -3.55 5.39 -1.50
N GLU A 232 -2.39 4.77 -1.25
CA GLU A 232 -1.55 5.04 -0.08
C GLU A 232 -0.45 6.06 -0.39
N ALA A 233 0.05 6.72 0.66
CA ALA A 233 1.13 7.69 0.54
C ALA A 233 2.44 7.04 0.06
N VAL A 234 3.27 7.80 -0.65
CA VAL A 234 4.49 7.31 -1.30
C VAL A 234 5.73 8.04 -0.77
N LEU A 235 6.82 7.30 -0.63
CA LEU A 235 8.13 7.89 -0.31
C LEU A 235 9.04 7.88 -1.54
N PRO A 236 9.99 8.82 -1.64
CA PRO A 236 10.99 8.79 -2.68
C PRO A 236 11.74 7.46 -2.68
N GLU A 237 12.03 6.93 -3.87
CA GLU A 237 12.81 5.70 -3.98
C GLU A 237 14.16 5.85 -3.26
N SER A 238 14.34 5.05 -2.21
CA SER A 238 15.60 4.97 -1.49
C SER A 238 16.42 3.82 -2.05
N PRO A 239 17.74 4.00 -2.27
CA PRO A 239 18.58 2.90 -2.72
C PRO A 239 18.51 1.76 -1.69
N PRO A 240 18.46 0.49 -2.14
CA PRO A 240 18.36 -0.64 -1.23
C PRO A 240 19.52 -0.59 -0.22
N ARG A 241 19.19 -0.43 1.07
CA ARG A 241 20.18 -0.49 2.15
C ARG A 241 20.73 -1.89 2.18
N ALA A 242 22.05 -2.04 2.10
CA ALA A 242 22.70 -3.33 2.27
C ALA A 242 22.35 -3.86 3.67
N VAL A 243 21.49 -4.86 3.74
CA VAL A 243 21.20 -5.56 5.00
C VAL A 243 22.45 -6.35 5.34
N LEU A 244 23.28 -5.81 6.22
CA LEU A 244 24.40 -6.54 6.78
C LEU A 244 23.84 -7.71 7.57
N ARG A 245 24.00 -8.93 7.05
CA ARG A 245 23.78 -10.12 7.87
C ARG A 245 24.80 -10.08 8.99
N GLN A 246 24.34 -9.92 10.21
CA GLN A 246 25.19 -10.06 11.38
C GLN A 246 25.84 -11.45 11.35
N PRO A 247 27.18 -11.56 11.40
CA PRO A 247 27.86 -12.84 11.37
C PRO A 247 27.52 -13.61 12.66
N GLY A 248 27.06 -14.85 12.51
CA GLY A 248 26.69 -15.69 13.66
C GLY A 248 25.52 -16.62 13.37
N PRO A 249 25.11 -17.42 14.36
CA PRO A 249 23.91 -18.23 14.25
C PRO A 249 22.65 -17.34 14.20
N ILE A 250 21.62 -17.77 13.46
CA ILE A 250 20.31 -17.08 13.38
C ILE A 250 19.66 -16.95 14.77
N VAL A 251 19.93 -17.93 15.64
CA VAL A 251 19.50 -17.94 17.04
C VAL A 251 20.76 -17.90 17.90
N ALA A 252 20.94 -16.81 18.63
CA ALA A 252 22.01 -16.70 19.62
C ALA A 252 21.72 -17.62 20.82
N ALA A 253 22.77 -18.02 21.55
CA ALA A 253 22.58 -18.61 22.87
C ALA A 253 21.88 -17.60 23.78
N LEU A 254 21.02 -18.07 24.68
CA LEU A 254 20.36 -17.20 25.64
C LEU A 254 21.41 -16.55 26.54
N ASP A 255 21.50 -15.23 26.50
CA ASP A 255 22.39 -14.42 27.33
C ASP A 255 21.57 -13.40 28.13
N ALA A 256 22.15 -12.90 29.22
CA ALA A 256 21.53 -11.85 30.00
C ALA A 256 21.44 -10.57 29.17
N MET A 257 20.28 -9.91 29.22
CA MET A 257 20.06 -8.59 28.60
C MET A 257 19.98 -7.54 29.71
N PRO A 258 21.12 -6.99 30.20
CA PRO A 258 21.09 -5.99 31.25
C PRO A 258 20.52 -4.68 30.69
N ILE A 259 19.38 -4.25 31.24
CA ILE A 259 18.68 -3.02 30.86
C ILE A 259 18.82 -1.98 31.97
N ASP A 260 19.43 -0.85 31.63
CA ASP A 260 19.46 0.36 32.45
C ASP A 260 18.16 1.16 32.29
N GLY A 261 17.74 1.87 33.34
CA GLY A 261 16.55 2.71 33.30
C GLY A 261 15.22 1.97 33.45
N LEU A 262 15.23 0.76 34.03
CA LEU A 262 14.00 0.05 34.39
C LEU A 262 13.09 0.93 35.26
N PRO A 263 11.76 0.87 35.07
CA PRO A 263 10.82 1.69 35.83
C PRO A 263 10.90 1.31 37.32
N PRO A 264 10.85 2.29 38.24
CA PRO A 264 10.70 1.99 39.65
C PRO A 264 9.31 1.39 39.91
N ALA A 265 9.16 0.66 41.02
CA ALA A 265 7.86 0.23 41.51
C ALA A 265 6.89 1.44 41.63
N PRO A 266 5.60 1.29 41.29
CA PRO A 266 4.91 0.02 41.00
C PRO A 266 4.94 -0.41 39.52
N GLY A 267 5.76 0.21 38.66
CA GLY A 267 5.84 -0.15 37.24
C GLY A 267 6.48 -1.52 37.02
N ILE A 268 5.86 -2.36 36.18
CA ILE A 268 6.34 -3.71 35.87
C ILE A 268 6.55 -3.84 34.35
N VAL A 269 7.75 -4.26 33.94
CA VAL A 269 8.00 -4.61 32.53
C VAL A 269 7.38 -5.98 32.25
N VAL A 270 6.33 -6.02 31.44
CA VAL A 270 5.57 -7.25 31.15
C VAL A 270 5.92 -7.87 29.79
N ALA A 271 6.48 -7.09 28.88
CA ALA A 271 6.93 -7.56 27.58
C ALA A 271 8.10 -6.71 27.07
N LEU A 272 8.98 -7.35 26.31
CA LEU A 272 10.02 -6.71 25.53
C LEU A 272 9.96 -7.29 24.13
N VAL A 273 9.45 -6.50 23.18
CA VAL A 273 9.19 -7.00 21.82
C VAL A 273 10.21 -6.41 20.85
N PRO A 274 10.86 -7.24 20.01
CA PRO A 274 11.74 -6.72 18.97
C PRO A 274 10.98 -5.77 18.05
N ALA A 275 11.61 -4.66 17.71
CA ALA A 275 11.07 -3.65 16.81
C ALA A 275 11.92 -3.57 15.53
N ALA A 276 12.48 -2.41 15.25
CA ALA A 276 13.43 -2.17 14.17
C ALA A 276 14.70 -1.51 14.75
N ASP A 277 15.70 -1.26 13.91
CA ASP A 277 16.81 -0.35 14.23
C ASP A 277 16.27 1.10 14.18
N ILE A 278 15.66 1.57 15.27
CA ILE A 278 14.90 2.83 15.32
C ILE A 278 15.84 4.03 15.23
N ASN A 279 17.04 3.92 15.80
CA ASN A 279 18.04 4.98 15.80
C ASN A 279 19.07 4.86 14.65
N GLY A 280 19.02 3.80 13.86
CA GLY A 280 19.90 3.58 12.71
C GLY A 280 21.31 3.11 13.07
N ASP A 281 21.55 2.64 14.30
CA ASP A 281 22.87 2.21 14.78
C ASP A 281 23.31 0.82 14.28
N GLY A 282 22.44 0.13 13.53
CA GLY A 282 22.69 -1.19 12.96
C GLY A 282 22.41 -2.35 13.92
N THR A 283 21.85 -2.06 15.09
CA THR A 283 21.38 -3.04 16.07
C THR A 283 19.85 -3.00 16.17
N LEU A 284 19.25 -4.12 16.59
CA LEU A 284 17.81 -4.20 16.74
C LEU A 284 17.40 -3.53 18.06
N ASP A 285 16.53 -2.52 17.99
CA ASP A 285 15.90 -1.95 19.18
C ASP A 285 14.63 -2.73 19.57
N PHE A 286 14.19 -2.52 20.80
CA PHE A 286 13.00 -3.15 21.36
C PHE A 286 12.00 -2.11 21.87
N VAL A 287 10.73 -2.50 21.97
CA VAL A 287 9.71 -1.76 22.71
C VAL A 287 9.37 -2.54 23.97
N ALA A 288 9.59 -1.92 25.13
CA ALA A 288 9.14 -2.43 26.41
C ALA A 288 7.71 -1.98 26.70
N GLN A 289 6.86 -2.90 27.13
CA GLN A 289 5.57 -2.59 27.75
C GLN A 289 5.73 -2.54 29.27
N VAL A 290 5.39 -1.40 29.86
CA VAL A 290 5.42 -1.16 31.31
C VAL A 290 4.00 -0.98 31.82
N ASP A 291 3.57 -1.85 32.72
CA ASP A 291 2.24 -1.81 33.33
C ASP A 291 2.31 -1.16 34.72
N TYR A 292 1.45 -0.17 34.96
CA TYR A 292 1.16 0.44 36.25
C TYR A 292 -0.25 0.00 36.66
N VAL A 293 -0.34 -1.19 37.29
CA VAL A 293 -1.62 -1.89 37.52
C VAL A 293 -2.60 -1.07 38.35
N GLU A 294 -2.14 -0.45 39.43
CA GLU A 294 -2.98 0.36 40.33
C GLU A 294 -3.55 1.61 39.64
N GLU A 295 -2.77 2.21 38.75
CA GLU A 295 -3.15 3.38 37.96
C GLU A 295 -3.93 3.00 36.69
N SER A 296 -4.07 1.70 36.42
CA SER A 296 -4.59 1.15 35.17
C SER A 296 -3.99 1.81 33.92
N ARG A 297 -2.70 2.13 34.00
CA ARG A 297 -1.90 2.85 33.02
C ARG A 297 -0.87 1.90 32.42
N VAL A 298 -0.69 1.99 31.10
CA VAL A 298 0.34 1.25 30.37
C VAL A 298 1.20 2.27 29.67
N GLU A 299 2.51 2.11 29.78
CA GLU A 299 3.49 2.88 29.02
C GLU A 299 4.23 1.97 28.04
N ARG A 300 4.57 2.52 26.88
CA ARG A 300 5.54 1.90 25.96
C ARG A 300 6.79 2.73 25.95
N ARG A 301 7.96 2.09 26.05
CA ARG A 301 9.26 2.76 26.06
C ARG A 301 10.22 2.05 25.11
N PHE A 302 11.01 2.79 24.35
CA PHE A 302 12.07 2.21 23.55
C PHE A 302 13.20 1.71 24.46
N VAL A 303 13.73 0.55 24.12
CA VAL A 303 14.91 -0.06 24.73
C VAL A 303 15.94 -0.19 23.64
N ARG A 304 16.98 0.63 23.73
CA ARG A 304 18.02 0.74 22.70
C ARG A 304 19.29 0.05 23.11
N SER A 305 20.02 -0.45 22.12
CA SER A 305 21.34 -0.98 22.39
C SER A 305 22.27 0.13 22.88
N GLY A 306 23.22 -0.25 23.72
CA GLY A 306 24.25 0.61 24.25
C GLY A 306 25.62 -0.06 24.16
N ALA A 307 26.66 0.67 24.58
CA ALA A 307 28.00 0.13 24.60
C ALA A 307 28.11 -1.09 25.54
N ASN A 308 29.05 -1.99 25.23
CA ASN A 308 29.42 -3.15 26.06
C ASN A 308 28.27 -4.14 26.32
N GLY A 309 27.35 -4.33 25.37
CA GLY A 309 26.26 -5.30 25.48
C GLY A 309 25.18 -4.93 26.50
N ARG A 310 25.11 -3.65 26.89
CA ARG A 310 24.04 -3.11 27.74
C ARG A 310 22.95 -2.48 26.91
N TRP A 311 21.78 -2.36 27.50
CA TRP A 311 20.59 -1.78 26.89
C TRP A 311 20.08 -0.64 27.75
N THR A 312 19.49 0.39 27.16
CA THR A 312 18.93 1.52 27.90
C THR A 312 17.46 1.68 27.57
N MET A 313 16.62 1.70 28.60
CA MET A 313 15.20 2.05 28.48
C MET A 313 15.03 3.57 28.52
N ASP A 314 14.54 4.15 27.43
CA ASP A 314 14.38 5.60 27.27
C ASP A 314 13.07 6.09 27.90
N ALA A 315 13.17 6.70 29.07
CA ALA A 315 12.02 7.25 29.78
C ALA A 315 11.31 8.40 29.03
N SER A 316 11.96 9.05 28.07
CA SER A 316 11.36 10.15 27.29
C SER A 316 10.40 9.66 26.20
N THR A 317 10.46 8.36 25.88
CA THR A 317 9.67 7.75 24.80
C THR A 317 8.32 7.22 25.29
N ALA A 318 7.92 7.60 26.50
CA ALA A 318 6.69 7.14 27.14
C ALA A 318 5.46 7.60 26.36
N ASP A 319 4.77 6.64 25.73
CA ASP A 319 3.40 6.83 25.27
C ASP A 319 2.43 6.52 26.41
N ALA A 320 1.61 7.50 26.80
CA ALA A 320 0.65 7.40 27.90
C ALA A 320 -0.77 7.00 27.43
N LEU A 321 -0.97 6.70 26.14
CA LEU A 321 -2.30 6.43 25.61
C LEU A 321 -2.79 5.00 25.89
N ARG A 322 -3.96 4.94 26.53
CA ARG A 322 -4.78 3.73 26.77
C ARG A 322 -5.47 3.20 25.50
N ARG A 323 -4.86 3.34 24.31
CA ARG A 323 -5.41 2.82 23.05
C ARG A 323 -4.88 1.40 22.85
N GLY A 324 -5.78 0.44 22.94
CA GLY A 324 -5.48 -0.99 22.83
C GLY A 324 -4.68 -1.30 21.57
N ARG A 325 -3.73 -2.23 21.66
CA ARG A 325 -3.05 -2.97 20.55
C ARG A 325 -2.61 -2.22 19.26
N HIS A 326 -2.64 -0.89 19.16
CA HIS A 326 -2.45 -0.19 17.88
C HIS A 326 -0.99 0.20 17.52
N MET A 327 0.02 -0.34 18.22
CA MET A 327 1.40 -0.37 17.68
C MET A 327 1.65 -1.63 16.84
N TRP A 328 0.70 -2.56 16.82
CA TRP A 328 0.69 -3.66 15.87
C TRP A 328 -0.16 -3.18 14.69
N GLY A 329 0.46 -3.03 13.52
CA GLY A 329 -0.31 -2.95 12.27
C GLY A 329 -1.33 -4.09 12.26
N ASP A 330 -2.54 -3.79 11.78
CA ASP A 330 -3.62 -4.77 11.68
C ASP A 330 -3.07 -6.08 11.07
N LEU A 331 -2.98 -7.13 11.91
CA LEU A 331 -2.84 -8.53 11.49
C LEU A 331 -4.21 -9.09 11.16
#